data_AF-A0A2Z4VXB5-F1
#
_entry.id   AF-A0A2Z4VXB5-F1
#
_cell.length_a   1.000
_cell.length_b   1.000
_cell.length_c   1.000
_cell.angle_alpha   90.00
_cell.angle_beta   90.00
_cell.angle_gamma   90.00
#
_symmetry.space_group_name_H-M   'P 1'
#
loop_
_entity.id
_entity.type
_entity.pdbx_description
1 polymer ?
#
loop_
_entity_poly.entity_id
_entity_poly.type
_entity_poly.pdbx_seq_one_letter_code
_entity_poly.pdbx_strand_id
1 'polypeptide(L)'
;MLQLLFIIAIIYVIWKFVLPWLNKEFGIGAGEIFGGIAALVAWALKTNADNERASRNQMDELNKLDDATLVRIMDSDPDHSKRTSAKIILENRMKRRRNL
;
A
#
# COMPACT_ATOMS: atom_id res chain seq x y z
N MET A 1 13.06 23.75 6.34
CA MET A 1 13.02 24.92 5.42
C MET A 1 13.64 24.62 4.06
N LEU A 2 14.87 24.08 3.99
CA LEU A 2 15.58 23.79 2.73
C LEU A 2 14.83 22.82 1.78
N GLN A 3 14.19 21.77 2.34
CA GLN A 3 13.42 20.80 1.55
C GLN A 3 12.21 21.43 0.83
N LEU A 4 11.57 22.42 1.45
CA LEU A 4 10.39 23.09 0.90
C LEU A 4 10.78 23.97 -0.31
N LEU A 5 11.91 24.67 -0.22
CA LEU A 5 12.48 25.43 -1.33
C LEU A 5 12.91 24.53 -2.48
N PHE A 6 13.46 23.35 -2.18
CA PHE A 6 13.85 22.37 -3.19
C PHE A 6 12.65 21.84 -3.97
N ILE A 7 11.53 21.55 -3.29
CA ILE A 7 10.27 21.13 -3.93
C ILE A 7 9.74 22.24 -4.85
N ILE A 8 9.73 23.49 -4.38
CA ILE A 8 9.28 24.64 -5.19
C ILE A 8 10.14 24.81 -6.44
N ALA A 9 11.47 24.66 -6.33
CA ALA A 9 12.38 24.74 -7.46
C ALA A 9 12.12 23.63 -8.49
N ILE A 10 11.87 22.40 -8.04
CA ILE A 10 11.51 21.29 -8.93
C ILE A 10 10.19 21.59 -9.67
N ILE A 11 9.17 22.05 -8.95
CA ILE A 11 7.87 22.41 -9.56
C ILE A 11 8.06 23.49 -10.62
N TYR A 12 8.88 24.51 -10.33
CA TYR A 12 9.17 25.58 -11.28
C TYR A 12 9.86 25.07 -12.54
N VAL A 13 10.86 24.20 -12.41
CA VAL A 13 11.56 23.61 -13.56
C VAL A 13 10.63 22.75 -14.41
N ILE A 14 9.78 21.93 -13.77
CA ILE A 14 8.78 21.12 -14.48
C ILE A 14 7.82 22.02 -15.26
N TRP A 15 7.32 23.08 -14.63
CA TRP A 15 6.35 23.97 -15.27
C TRP A 15 6.96 24.79 -16.41
N LYS A 16 8.20 25.27 -16.24
CA LYS A 16 8.84 26.21 -17.18
C LYS A 16 9.56 25.50 -18.34
N PHE A 17 10.08 24.30 -18.12
CA PHE A 17 10.91 23.60 -19.11
C PHE A 17 10.32 22.28 -19.56
N VAL A 18 9.83 21.44 -18.63
CA VAL A 18 9.35 20.10 -18.97
C VAL A 18 7.99 20.14 -19.66
N LEU A 19 7.03 20.91 -19.15
CA LEU A 19 5.69 21.01 -19.77
C LEU A 19 5.74 21.57 -21.20
N PRO A 20 6.45 22.68 -21.50
CA PRO A 20 6.52 23.19 -22.86
C PRO A 20 7.27 22.25 -23.80
N TRP A 21 8.30 21.55 -23.30
CA TRP A 21 9.02 20.54 -24.08
C TRP A 21 8.12 19.34 -24.42
N LEU A 22 7.37 18.81 -23.46
CA LEU A 22 6.42 17.71 -23.69
C LEU A 22 5.30 18.10 -24.66
N ASN A 23 4.78 19.33 -24.54
CA ASN A 23 3.75 19.83 -25.46
C ASN A 23 4.31 19.99 -26.89
N LYS A 24 5.55 20.48 -27.03
CA LYS A 24 6.18 20.68 -28.33
C LYS A 24 6.54 19.36 -29.02
N GLU A 25 7.06 18.40 -28.27
CA GLU A 25 7.59 17.14 -28.83
C GLU A 25 6.50 16.08 -29.02
N PHE A 26 5.52 16.02 -28.12
CA PHE A 26 4.50 14.97 -28.10
C PHE A 26 3.07 15.48 -28.26
N GLY A 27 2.85 16.81 -28.32
CA GLY A 27 1.51 17.40 -28.34
C GLY A 27 0.73 17.20 -27.04
N ILE A 28 1.41 16.78 -25.97
CA ILE A 28 0.80 16.47 -24.67
C ILE A 28 0.78 17.74 -23.84
N GLY A 29 -0.41 18.29 -23.62
CA GLY A 29 -0.62 19.44 -22.76
C GLY A 29 -0.54 19.10 -21.27
N ALA A 30 -0.54 20.15 -20.44
CA ALA A 30 -0.56 20.00 -18.99
C ALA A 30 -1.77 19.16 -18.52
N GLY A 31 -2.92 19.29 -19.19
CA GLY A 31 -4.14 18.56 -18.88
C GLY A 31 -3.99 17.05 -19.00
N GLU A 32 -3.39 16.54 -20.09
CA GLU A 32 -3.16 15.10 -20.25
C GLU A 32 -2.16 14.55 -19.22
N ILE A 33 -1.13 15.31 -18.89
CA ILE A 33 -0.12 14.92 -17.87
C ILE A 33 -0.77 14.83 -16.50
N PHE A 34 -1.53 15.85 -16.09
CA PHE A 34 -2.25 15.83 -14.82
C PHE A 34 -3.33 14.74 -14.78
N GLY A 35 -4.02 14.50 -15.90
CA GLY A 35 -4.98 13.40 -16.04
C GLY A 35 -4.34 12.03 -15.86
N GLY A 36 -3.18 11.80 -16.49
CA GLY A 36 -2.40 10.57 -16.34
C GLY A 36 -1.90 10.35 -14.91
N ILE A 37 -1.38 11.40 -14.27
CA ILE A 37 -0.95 11.34 -12.86
C ILE A 37 -2.15 11.04 -11.95
N ALA A 38 -3.28 11.72 -12.14
CA ALA A 38 -4.49 11.48 -11.36
C ALA A 38 -5.01 10.05 -11.52
N ALA A 39 -4.97 9.50 -12.73
CA ALA A 39 -5.35 8.10 -12.99
C ALA A 39 -4.41 7.11 -12.28
N LEU A 40 -3.09 7.35 -12.30
CA LEU A 40 -2.12 6.54 -11.57
C LEU A 40 -2.35 6.59 -10.05
N VAL A 41 -2.61 7.78 -9.51
CA VAL A 41 -2.93 7.95 -8.09
C VAL A 41 -4.23 7.24 -7.73
N ALA A 42 -5.28 7.39 -8.54
CA ALA A 42 -6.56 6.71 -8.31
C ALA A 42 -6.40 5.18 -8.39
N TRP A 43 -5.60 4.67 -9.32
CA TRP A 43 -5.29 3.24 -9.43
C TRP A 43 -4.48 2.73 -8.23
N ALA A 44 -3.49 3.49 -7.76
CA ALA A 44 -2.72 3.17 -6.56
C ALA A 44 -3.60 3.14 -5.30
N LEU A 45 -4.53 4.10 -5.16
CA LEU A 45 -5.48 4.13 -4.05
C LEU A 45 -6.45 2.94 -4.11
N LYS A 46 -6.97 2.61 -5.30
CA LYS A 46 -7.86 1.47 -5.49
C LYS A 46 -7.17 0.14 -5.16
N THR A 47 -5.97 -0.07 -5.68
CA THR A 47 -5.19 -1.30 -5.43
C THR A 47 -4.83 -1.45 -3.95
N ASN A 48 -4.48 -0.35 -3.27
CA ASN A 48 -4.27 -0.37 -1.82
C ASN A 48 -5.54 -0.75 -1.04
N ALA A 49 -6.70 -0.18 -1.41
CA ALA A 49 -7.97 -0.50 -0.76
C ALA A 49 -8.39 -1.97 -0.98
N ASP A 50 -8.19 -2.50 -2.18
CA ASP A 50 -8.50 -3.90 -2.51
C ASP A 50 -7.55 -4.86 -1.74
N ASN A 51 -6.27 -4.51 -1.64
CA ASN A 51 -5.28 -5.27 -0.86
C ASN A 51 -5.59 -5.25 0.65
N GLU A 52 -6.00 -4.10 1.19
CA GLU A 52 -6.35 -3.97 2.60
C GLU A 52 -7.58 -4.81 2.95
N ARG A 53 -8.60 -4.83 2.07
CA ARG A 53 -9.79 -5.68 2.23
C ARG A 53 -9.44 -7.17 2.20
N ALA A 54 -8.61 -7.59 1.24
CA ALA A 54 -8.16 -8.98 1.16
C ALA A 54 -7.38 -9.39 2.42
N SER A 55 -6.48 -8.54 2.91
CA SER A 55 -5.73 -8.78 4.14
C SER A 55 -6.64 -8.87 5.38
N ARG A 56 -7.66 -8.01 5.48
CA ARG A 56 -8.62 -8.05 6.59
C ARG A 56 -9.46 -9.32 6.58
N ASN A 57 -9.98 -9.71 5.41
CA ASN A 57 -10.75 -10.95 5.28
C ASN A 57 -9.91 -12.18 5.67
N GLN A 58 -8.65 -12.22 5.24
CA GLN A 58 -7.72 -13.28 5.60
C GLN A 58 -7.44 -13.31 7.11
N MET A 59 -7.26 -12.16 7.75
CA MET A 59 -7.10 -12.09 9.21
C MET A 59 -8.36 -12.56 9.94
N ASP A 60 -9.55 -12.19 9.47
CA ASP A 60 -10.82 -12.62 10.07
C ASP A 60 -11.07 -14.12 9.93
N GLU A 61 -10.71 -14.72 8.80
CA GLU A 61 -10.75 -16.17 8.61
C GLU A 61 -9.79 -16.89 9.57
N LEU A 62 -8.54 -16.45 9.64
CA LEU A 62 -7.55 -17.01 10.56
C LEU A 62 -7.97 -16.85 12.02
N ASN A 63 -8.59 -15.73 12.38
CA ASN A 63 -9.00 -15.46 13.75
C ASN A 63 -10.17 -16.34 14.23
N LYS A 64 -10.87 -17.04 13.33
CA LYS A 64 -11.88 -18.06 13.67
C LYS A 64 -11.27 -19.44 13.95
N LEU A 65 -10.01 -19.66 13.57
CA LEU A 65 -9.33 -20.94 13.77
C LEU A 65 -8.86 -21.13 15.22
N ASP A 66 -8.72 -22.38 15.63
CA ASP A 66 -8.15 -22.76 16.91
C ASP A 66 -6.62 -22.59 16.93
N ASP A 67 -6.04 -22.56 18.13
CA ASP A 67 -4.61 -22.31 18.30
C ASP A 67 -3.74 -23.39 17.63
N ALA A 68 -4.17 -24.67 17.60
CA ALA A 68 -3.38 -25.73 16.99
C ALA A 68 -3.37 -25.64 15.46
N THR A 69 -4.50 -25.28 14.85
CA THR A 69 -4.56 -25.02 13.41
C THR A 69 -3.74 -23.80 13.02
N LEU A 70 -3.74 -22.74 13.84
CA LEU A 70 -2.89 -21.56 13.61
C LEU A 70 -1.40 -21.89 13.65
N VAL A 71 -0.96 -22.75 14.57
CA VAL A 71 0.44 -23.24 14.62
C VAL A 71 0.77 -24.05 13.37
N ARG A 72 -0.11 -24.95 12.93
CA ARG A 72 0.09 -25.72 11.70
C ARG A 72 0.24 -24.81 10.47
N ILE A 73 -0.54 -23.74 10.38
CA ILE A 73 -0.43 -22.74 9.31
C ILE A 73 0.93 -22.03 9.39
N MET A 74 1.37 -21.63 10.58
CA MET A 74 2.70 -21.03 10.76
C MET A 74 3.86 -21.93 10.31
N ASP A 75 3.73 -23.25 10.45
CA ASP A 75 4.79 -24.21 10.16
C ASP A 75 4.77 -24.73 8.71
N SER A 76 3.60 -24.84 8.09
CA SER A 76 3.44 -25.57 6.82
C SER A 76 2.81 -24.79 5.67
N ASP A 77 2.29 -23.57 5.89
CA ASP A 77 1.65 -22.79 4.84
C ASP A 77 2.71 -22.14 3.91
N PRO A 78 2.62 -22.31 2.57
CA PRO A 78 3.54 -21.68 1.62
C PRO A 78 3.40 -20.15 1.56
N ASP A 79 2.29 -19.58 2.04
CA ASP A 79 2.05 -18.14 2.04
C ASP A 79 2.62 -17.48 3.31
N HIS A 80 3.68 -16.67 3.11
CA HIS A 80 4.32 -15.95 4.21
C HIS A 80 3.38 -14.95 4.92
N SER A 81 2.43 -14.36 4.18
CA SER A 81 1.43 -13.44 4.73
C SER A 81 0.49 -14.16 5.71
N LYS A 82 0.04 -15.38 5.35
CA LYS A 82 -0.78 -16.23 6.22
C LYS A 82 -0.04 -16.64 7.48
N ARG A 83 1.21 -17.09 7.35
CA ARG A 83 2.06 -17.45 8.50
C ARG A 83 2.23 -16.30 9.48
N THR A 84 2.52 -15.10 8.97
CA THR A 84 2.72 -13.90 9.78
C THR A 84 1.42 -13.48 10.47
N SER A 85 0.30 -13.53 9.74
CA SER A 85 -1.02 -13.22 10.31
C SER A 85 -1.43 -14.20 11.41
N ALA A 86 -1.20 -15.51 11.19
CA ALA A 86 -1.46 -16.54 12.18
C ALA A 86 -0.63 -16.34 13.45
N LYS A 87 0.66 -15.99 13.30
CA LYS A 87 1.55 -15.64 14.41
C LYS A 87 1.03 -14.46 15.22
N ILE A 88 0.63 -13.36 14.57
CA ILE A 88 0.10 -12.16 15.26
C ILE A 88 -1.16 -12.50 16.06
N ILE A 89 -2.06 -13.31 15.51
CA ILE A 89 -3.29 -13.75 16.19
C ILE A 89 -2.95 -14.57 17.44
N LEU A 90 -2.05 -15.55 17.31
CA LEU A 90 -1.58 -16.36 18.44
C LEU A 90 -0.92 -15.51 19.52
N GLU A 91 -0.03 -14.60 19.16
CA GLU A 91 0.61 -13.68 20.10
C GLU A 91 -0.42 -12.81 20.85
N ASN A 92 -1.43 -12.29 20.14
CA ASN A 92 -2.50 -11.49 20.74
C ASN A 92 -3.40 -12.31 21.67
N ARG A 93 -3.65 -13.59 21.37
CA ARG A 93 -4.38 -14.51 22.26
C ARG A 93 -3.57 -14.82 23.51
N MET A 94 -2.28 -15.12 23.37
CA MET A 94 -1.36 -15.37 24.48
C MET A 94 -1.19 -14.16 25.39
N LYS A 95 -1.08 -12.95 24.82
CA LYS A 95 -1.06 -11.70 25.59
C LYS A 95 -2.35 -11.50 26.39
N ARG A 96 -3.52 -11.75 25.79
CA ARG A 96 -4.81 -11.68 26.49
C ARG A 96 -4.89 -12.67 27.65
N ARG A 97 -4.47 -13.92 27.45
CA ARG A 97 -4.42 -14.93 28.52
C ARG A 97 -3.45 -14.59 29.65
N ARG A 98 -2.39 -13.84 29.37
CA ARG A 98 -1.40 -13.40 30.36
C ARG A 98 -1.87 -12.18 31.18
N ASN A 99 -2.77 -11.38 30.61
CA ASN A 99 -3.33 -10.18 31.23
C ASN A 99 -4.71 -10.44 31.90
N LEU A 100 -5.20 -11.67 31.87
CA LEU A 100 -6.34 -12.17 32.65
C LEU A 100 -5.82 -12.90 33.89
#